data_AF-A0AA88HRL6-F1
#
_entry.id   AF-A0AA88HRL6-F1
#
_cell.length_a   1.000
_cell.length_b   1.000
_cell.length_c   1.000
_cell.angle_alpha   90.00
_cell.angle_beta   90.00
_cell.angle_gamma   90.00
#
_symmetry.space_group_name_H-M   'P 1'
#
loop_
_entity.id
_entity.type
_entity.pdbx_description
1 polymer ?
#
loop_
_entity_poly.entity_id
_entity_poly.type
_entity_poly.pdbx_seq_one_letter_code
_entity_poly.pdbx_strand_id
1 'polypeptide(L)'
;MFSEEEEDCVFFESAMNLKKWPHMVTECVPLPREVGDLAPIYFKKAILESEGEWTQNKKLIELRGRDIRRAVPKALPYFSCDFGNESGFAHVIEEEREFPKNFAQEIIGGMLDLDHSIWRKPKREDFELQMARINEFKEKWKKYDFSTKTE
;
A
#
# COMPACT_ATOMS: atom_id res chain seq x y z
N MET A 1 16.20 -7.11 -1.31
CA MET A 1 16.35 -6.17 -2.43
C MET A 1 16.41 -4.76 -1.91
N PHE A 2 15.28 -4.10 -1.62
CA PHE A 2 15.27 -2.68 -1.21
C PHE A 2 16.08 -2.37 0.07
N SER A 3 16.12 -3.27 1.06
CA SER A 3 17.00 -3.08 2.22
C SER A 3 18.50 -3.06 1.89
N GLU A 4 18.96 -3.65 0.78
CA GLU A 4 20.37 -3.52 0.34
C GLU A 4 20.62 -2.17 -0.35
N GLU A 5 19.57 -1.49 -0.82
CA GLU A 5 19.60 -0.17 -1.45
C GLU A 5 19.33 0.96 -0.45
N GLU A 6 19.35 0.66 0.87
CA GLU A 6 19.02 1.59 1.96
C GLU A 6 17.60 2.19 1.87
N GLU A 7 16.69 1.43 1.26
CA GLU A 7 15.27 1.75 1.16
C GLU A 7 14.44 0.87 2.09
N ASP A 8 13.29 1.39 2.51
CA ASP A 8 12.22 0.65 3.18
C ASP A 8 11.02 0.49 2.24
N CYS A 9 10.02 -0.31 2.62
CA CYS A 9 8.88 -0.60 1.75
C CYS A 9 7.55 -0.47 2.49
N VAL A 10 6.61 0.21 1.84
CA VAL A 10 5.20 0.16 2.23
C VAL A 10 4.46 -0.74 1.26
N PHE A 11 3.89 -1.81 1.80
CA PHE A 11 2.97 -2.67 1.06
C PHE A 11 1.55 -2.29 1.44
N PHE A 12 0.63 -2.23 0.49
CA PHE A 12 -0.78 -2.00 0.83
C PHE A 12 -1.73 -2.59 -0.19
N GLU A 13 -2.97 -2.78 0.24
CA GLU A 13 -4.08 -3.17 -0.61
C GLU A 13 -5.37 -2.49 -0.17
N SER A 14 -6.21 -2.16 -1.14
CA SER A 14 -7.52 -1.57 -0.94
C SER A 14 -8.58 -2.47 -1.56
N ALA A 15 -9.27 -3.24 -0.73
CA ALA A 15 -10.37 -4.10 -1.15
C ALA A 15 -11.70 -3.33 -1.07
N MET A 16 -12.08 -2.69 -2.18
CA MET A 16 -13.33 -1.92 -2.30
C MET A 16 -14.18 -2.42 -3.46
N ASN A 17 -15.47 -2.08 -3.46
CA ASN A 17 -16.44 -2.41 -4.50
C ASN A 17 -16.51 -3.92 -4.77
N LEU A 18 -16.48 -4.76 -3.73
CA LEU A 18 -16.40 -6.22 -3.85
C LEU A 18 -17.52 -6.85 -4.69
N LYS A 19 -18.69 -6.18 -4.77
CA LYS A 19 -19.81 -6.55 -5.64
C LYS A 19 -19.47 -6.53 -7.14
N LYS A 20 -18.42 -5.81 -7.54
CA LYS A 20 -17.91 -5.72 -8.92
C LYS A 20 -16.78 -6.69 -9.21
N TRP A 21 -16.43 -7.57 -8.27
CA TRP A 21 -15.39 -8.59 -8.43
C TRP A 21 -14.04 -8.03 -8.91
N PRO A 22 -13.47 -7.02 -8.23
CA PRO A 22 -12.18 -6.46 -8.62
C PRO A 22 -11.07 -7.51 -8.47
N HIS A 23 -10.01 -7.35 -9.25
CA HIS A 23 -8.76 -8.08 -9.00
C HIS A 23 -8.11 -7.57 -7.71
N MET A 24 -7.56 -8.50 -6.93
CA MET A 24 -6.67 -8.17 -5.82
C MET A 24 -5.36 -7.63 -6.40
N VAL A 25 -4.95 -6.47 -5.89
CA VAL A 25 -3.66 -5.85 -6.22
C VAL A 25 -3.03 -5.44 -4.90
N THR A 26 -1.84 -5.98 -4.64
CA THR A 26 -0.98 -5.52 -3.54
C THR A 26 0.08 -4.64 -4.15
N GLU A 27 0.09 -3.37 -3.74
CA GLU A 27 1.08 -2.40 -4.17
C GLU A 27 2.30 -2.46 -3.24
N CYS A 28 3.49 -2.27 -3.82
CA CYS A 28 4.74 -2.14 -3.09
C CYS A 28 5.37 -0.82 -3.50
N VAL A 29 5.56 0.07 -2.53
CA VAL A 29 6.18 1.37 -2.76
C VAL A 29 7.47 1.45 -1.94
N PRO A 30 8.64 1.40 -2.60
CA PRO A 30 9.90 1.65 -1.92
C PRO A 30 10.01 3.12 -1.55
N LEU A 31 10.55 3.40 -0.37
CA LEU A 31 10.76 4.72 0.18
C LEU A 31 12.19 4.85 0.72
N PRO A 32 12.79 6.04 0.73
CA PRO A 32 14.00 6.28 1.49
C PRO A 32 13.79 5.88 2.96
N ARG A 33 14.77 5.21 3.57
CA ARG A 33 14.64 4.68 4.94
C ARG A 33 14.17 5.72 5.97
N GLU A 34 14.66 6.95 5.90
CA GLU A 34 14.24 8.04 6.79
C GLU A 34 12.74 8.35 6.72
N VAL A 35 12.15 8.23 5.52
CA VAL A 35 10.71 8.41 5.30
C VAL A 35 9.95 7.16 5.72
N GLY A 36 10.51 5.97 5.46
CA GLY A 36 9.98 4.68 5.87
C GLY A 36 9.77 4.58 7.39
N ASP A 37 10.76 5.00 8.18
CA ASP A 37 10.70 5.02 9.64
C ASP A 37 9.52 5.87 10.18
N LEU A 38 9.09 6.88 9.43
CA LEU A 38 7.96 7.75 9.79
C LEU A 38 6.62 7.25 9.24
N ALA A 39 6.62 6.39 8.23
CA ALA A 39 5.41 5.93 7.55
C ALA A 39 4.35 5.37 8.52
N PRO A 40 4.68 4.52 9.52
CA PRO A 40 3.69 4.04 10.48
C PRO A 40 2.94 5.16 11.21
N ILE A 41 3.62 6.27 11.53
CA ILE A 41 3.02 7.41 12.23
C ILE A 41 2.01 8.12 11.33
N TYR A 42 2.37 8.38 10.07
CA TYR A 42 1.50 9.04 9.10
C TYR A 42 0.26 8.20 8.78
N PHE A 43 0.45 6.91 8.51
CA PHE A 43 -0.67 6.00 8.24
C PHE A 43 -1.58 5.83 9.47
N LYS A 44 -1.01 5.69 10.66
CA LYS A 44 -1.78 5.61 11.91
C LYS A 44 -2.66 6.85 12.09
N LYS A 45 -2.10 8.04 11.88
CA LYS A 45 -2.85 9.29 11.97
C LYS A 45 -3.96 9.36 10.91
N ALA A 46 -3.62 9.11 9.65
CA ALA A 46 -4.57 9.18 8.54
C ALA A 46 -5.75 8.21 8.70
N ILE A 47 -5.52 6.98 9.18
CA ILE A 47 -6.59 5.99 9.43
C ILE A 47 -7.49 6.41 10.59
N LEU A 48 -6.94 7.04 11.63
CA LEU A 48 -7.75 7.53 12.76
C LEU A 48 -8.62 8.72 12.36
N GLU A 49 -8.10 9.58 11.48
CA GLU A 49 -8.78 10.75 10.93
C GLU A 49 -9.68 10.43 9.72
N SER A 50 -9.64 9.21 9.19
CA SER A 50 -10.50 8.79 8.07
C SER A 50 -11.92 8.46 8.54
N GLU A 51 -12.87 8.61 7.62
CA GLU A 51 -14.31 8.36 7.82
C GLU A 51 -14.93 9.16 8.98
N GLY A 52 -16.25 9.02 9.17
CA GLY A 52 -16.98 9.71 10.23
C GLY A 52 -16.49 9.36 11.64
N GLU A 53 -16.76 10.23 12.61
CA GLU A 53 -16.43 9.99 14.04
C GLU A 53 -17.20 8.83 14.67
N TRP A 54 -18.32 8.43 14.06
CA TRP A 54 -19.23 7.41 14.58
C TRP A 54 -19.21 6.15 13.71
N THR A 55 -18.09 5.41 13.73
CA THR A 55 -17.97 4.10 13.08
C THR A 55 -18.42 2.97 14.01
N GLN A 56 -18.94 1.88 13.46
CA GLN A 56 -19.29 0.69 14.26
C GLN A 56 -18.07 -0.17 14.60
N ASN A 57 -17.13 -0.26 13.66
CA ASN A 57 -15.88 -0.98 13.80
C ASN A 57 -14.79 -0.06 14.34
N LYS A 58 -13.77 -0.66 14.96
CA LYS A 58 -12.56 0.07 15.34
C LYS A 58 -11.88 0.57 14.07
N LYS A 59 -11.66 1.89 13.97
CA LYS A 59 -10.99 2.51 12.83
C LYS A 59 -9.62 1.88 12.56
N LEU A 60 -8.78 1.76 13.59
CA LEU A 60 -7.44 1.20 13.46
C LEU A 60 -7.32 -0.17 14.11
N ILE A 61 -6.83 -1.12 13.34
CA ILE A 61 -6.59 -2.51 13.72
C ILE A 61 -5.09 -2.79 13.54
N GLU A 62 -4.33 -2.88 14.63
CA GLU A 62 -2.91 -3.23 14.55
C GLU A 62 -2.74 -4.71 14.14
N LEU A 63 -1.90 -5.00 13.14
CA LEU A 63 -1.69 -6.36 12.62
C LEU A 63 -0.54 -7.11 13.29
N ARG A 64 -0.01 -6.58 14.41
CA ARG A 64 1.11 -7.21 15.13
C ARG A 64 0.78 -8.65 15.55
N GLY A 65 1.45 -9.61 14.93
CA GLY A 65 1.28 -11.04 15.21
C GLY A 65 -0.03 -11.65 14.68
N ARG A 66 -0.76 -10.96 13.78
CA ARG A 66 -1.98 -11.51 13.15
C ARG A 66 -2.09 -11.12 11.68
N ASP A 67 -2.59 -12.06 10.89
CA ASP A 67 -2.90 -11.86 9.47
C ASP A 67 -4.19 -11.04 9.28
N ILE A 68 -4.28 -10.31 8.17
CA ILE A 68 -5.47 -9.53 7.77
C ILE A 68 -6.74 -10.40 7.77
N ARG A 69 -6.62 -11.67 7.35
CA ARG A 69 -7.72 -12.64 7.30
C ARG A 69 -8.33 -12.97 8.66
N ARG A 70 -7.56 -12.77 9.74
CA ARG A 70 -8.02 -12.94 11.13
C ARG A 70 -8.48 -11.62 11.74
N ALA A 71 -8.02 -10.49 11.19
CA ALA A 71 -8.27 -9.16 11.70
C ALA A 71 -9.55 -8.55 11.14
N VAL A 72 -9.86 -8.82 9.87
CA VAL A 72 -11.04 -8.30 9.16
C VAL A 72 -12.00 -9.44 8.79
N PRO A 73 -13.30 -9.33 9.11
CA PRO A 73 -14.31 -10.29 8.67
C PRO A 73 -14.41 -10.42 7.15
N LYS A 74 -14.77 -11.61 6.68
CA LYS A 74 -14.97 -11.87 5.25
C LYS A 74 -16.08 -10.98 4.68
N ALA A 75 -15.92 -10.60 3.41
CA ALA A 75 -16.88 -9.83 2.61
C ALA A 75 -17.11 -8.36 3.02
N LEU A 76 -16.33 -7.84 3.96
CA LEU A 76 -16.30 -6.41 4.25
C LEU A 76 -15.20 -5.72 3.42
N PRO A 77 -15.45 -4.52 2.88
CA PRO A 77 -14.41 -3.68 2.31
C PRO A 77 -13.36 -3.31 3.37
N TYR A 78 -12.10 -3.25 2.96
CA TYR A 78 -11.01 -2.91 3.88
C TYR A 78 -9.83 -2.26 3.17
N PHE A 79 -9.05 -1.55 3.97
CA PHE A 79 -7.72 -1.09 3.65
C PHE A 79 -6.72 -1.77 4.57
N SER A 80 -5.58 -2.23 4.04
CA SER A 80 -4.46 -2.70 4.85
C SER A 80 -3.14 -2.17 4.31
N CYS A 81 -2.22 -1.89 5.22
CA CYS A 81 -0.85 -1.55 4.89
C CYS A 81 0.13 -2.29 5.81
N ASP A 82 1.33 -2.54 5.33
CA ASP A 82 2.44 -3.18 6.02
C ASP A 82 3.74 -2.43 5.72
N PHE A 83 4.65 -2.37 6.70
CA PHE A 83 5.85 -1.53 6.67
C PHE A 83 7.13 -2.37 6.61
N GLY A 84 7.07 -3.54 5.97
CA GLY A 84 8.22 -4.41 5.73
C GLY A 84 8.73 -5.08 7.02
N ASN A 85 9.54 -4.35 7.78
CA ASN A 85 10.10 -4.83 9.05
C ASN A 85 9.18 -4.56 10.25
N GLU A 86 8.31 -3.56 10.16
CA GLU A 86 7.34 -3.24 11.20
C GLU A 86 5.94 -3.78 10.87
N SER A 87 5.17 -4.08 11.93
CA SER A 87 3.81 -4.59 11.76
C SER A 87 2.87 -3.56 11.17
N GLY A 88 2.11 -3.96 10.16
CA GLY A 88 1.11 -3.15 9.51
C GLY A 88 -0.15 -2.78 10.29
N PHE A 89 -1.04 -2.05 9.60
CA PHE A 89 -2.38 -1.69 10.05
C PHE A 89 -3.44 -2.22 9.10
N ALA A 90 -4.66 -2.36 9.63
CA ALA A 90 -5.86 -2.59 8.86
C ALA A 90 -6.96 -1.63 9.30
N HIS A 91 -7.88 -1.38 8.38
CA HIS A 91 -9.05 -0.54 8.56
C HIS A 91 -10.22 -1.17 7.79
N VAL A 92 -11.35 -1.40 8.49
CA VAL A 92 -12.60 -1.81 7.84
C VAL A 92 -13.25 -0.54 7.30
N ILE A 93 -13.52 -0.51 6.00
CA ILE A 93 -14.12 0.65 5.33
C ILE A 93 -15.64 0.50 5.44
N GLU A 94 -16.30 1.46 6.07
CA GLU A 94 -17.75 1.47 6.27
C GLU A 94 -18.47 2.29 5.19
N GLU A 95 -17.92 3.45 4.82
CA GLU A 95 -18.49 4.34 3.80
C GLU A 95 -17.59 4.40 2.56
N GLU A 96 -17.73 3.39 1.69
CA GLU A 96 -16.94 3.24 0.46
C GLU A 96 -17.04 4.44 -0.51
N ARG A 97 -18.08 5.28 -0.40
CA ARG A 97 -18.24 6.46 -1.26
C ARG A 97 -17.37 7.63 -0.82
N GLU A 98 -17.12 7.76 0.47
CA GLU A 98 -16.33 8.82 1.07
C GLU A 98 -14.86 8.42 1.19
N PHE A 99 -14.58 7.13 1.35
CA PHE A 99 -13.22 6.64 1.44
C PHE A 99 -12.47 6.76 0.11
N PRO A 100 -11.33 7.47 0.05
CA PRO A 100 -10.61 7.69 -1.19
C PRO A 100 -9.96 6.38 -1.67
N LYS A 101 -10.14 6.06 -2.95
CA LYS A 101 -9.48 4.89 -3.58
C LYS A 101 -7.95 4.97 -3.54
N ASN A 102 -7.43 6.19 -3.52
CA ASN A 102 -6.00 6.47 -3.57
C ASN A 102 -5.45 6.83 -2.17
N PHE A 103 -6.09 6.34 -1.10
CA PHE A 103 -5.80 6.71 0.28
C PHE A 103 -4.30 6.58 0.63
N ALA A 104 -3.70 5.42 0.36
CA ALA A 104 -2.29 5.20 0.63
C ALA A 104 -1.39 6.11 -0.22
N GLN A 105 -1.72 6.29 -1.50
CA GLN A 105 -0.93 7.15 -2.39
C GLN A 105 -1.00 8.62 -1.99
N GLU A 106 -2.11 9.09 -1.42
CA GLU A 106 -2.21 10.44 -0.85
C GLU A 106 -1.28 10.62 0.35
N ILE A 107 -1.23 9.62 1.24
CA ILE A 107 -0.34 9.65 2.41
C ILE A 107 1.12 9.62 1.95
N ILE A 108 1.48 8.67 1.09
CA ILE A 108 2.86 8.50 0.59
C ILE A 108 3.30 9.72 -0.22
N GLY A 109 2.46 10.22 -1.12
CA GLY A 109 2.74 11.43 -1.90
C GLY A 109 2.95 12.65 -1.02
N GLY A 110 2.18 12.78 0.07
CA GLY A 110 2.37 13.83 1.07
C GLY A 110 3.67 13.69 1.86
N MET A 111 4.07 12.46 2.21
CA MET A 111 5.36 12.21 2.89
C MET A 111 6.57 12.52 2.01
N LEU A 112 6.45 12.29 0.70
CA LEU A 112 7.51 12.52 -0.30
C LEU A 112 7.47 13.91 -0.96
N ASP A 113 6.54 14.78 -0.55
CA ASP A 113 6.30 16.10 -1.15
C ASP A 113 6.13 16.07 -2.69
N LEU A 114 5.36 15.09 -3.17
CA LEU A 114 5.10 14.86 -4.58
C LEU A 114 3.85 15.59 -5.07
N ASP A 115 3.83 15.95 -6.36
CA ASP A 115 2.66 16.57 -6.97
C ASP A 115 1.49 15.57 -7.11
N HIS A 116 0.29 16.01 -6.72
CA HIS A 116 -0.90 15.19 -6.69
C HIS A 116 -1.35 14.62 -8.06
N SER A 117 -0.85 15.18 -9.17
CA SER A 117 -1.13 14.64 -10.50
C SER A 117 -0.64 13.21 -10.69
N ILE A 118 0.39 12.79 -9.94
CA ILE A 118 1.01 11.47 -10.03
C ILE A 118 0.00 10.36 -9.68
N TRP A 119 -0.79 10.52 -8.62
CA TRP A 119 -1.76 9.50 -8.18
C TRP A 119 -3.21 9.83 -8.51
N ARG A 120 -3.61 11.11 -8.57
CA ARG A 120 -5.01 11.47 -8.87
C ARG A 120 -5.34 11.43 -10.36
N LYS A 121 -4.36 11.71 -11.23
CA LYS A 121 -4.53 11.74 -12.69
C LYS A 121 -3.28 11.18 -13.39
N PRO A 122 -2.95 9.89 -13.13
CA PRO A 122 -1.78 9.27 -13.73
C PRO A 122 -1.88 9.37 -15.25
N LYS A 123 -0.86 9.96 -15.87
CA LYS A 123 -0.76 10.02 -17.33
C LYS A 123 -0.40 8.63 -17.83
N ARG A 124 -0.93 8.27 -19.00
CA ARG A 124 -0.46 7.06 -19.69
C ARG A 124 1.00 7.26 -20.06
N GLU A 125 1.86 6.38 -19.57
CA GLU A 125 3.26 6.34 -19.98
C GLU A 125 3.37 5.79 -21.41
N ASP A 126 4.43 6.19 -22.10
CA ASP A 126 4.79 5.63 -23.38
C ASP A 126 5.26 4.17 -23.21
N PHE A 127 4.96 3.32 -24.18
CA PHE A 127 5.27 1.89 -24.11
C PHE A 127 6.77 1.62 -24.02
N GLU A 128 7.60 2.37 -24.76
CA GLU A 128 9.05 2.18 -24.75
C GLU A 128 9.63 2.55 -23.38
N LEU A 129 9.15 3.64 -22.78
CA LEU A 129 9.55 4.07 -21.44
C LEU A 129 9.15 3.03 -20.38
N GLN A 130 7.93 2.48 -20.48
CA GLN A 130 7.46 1.43 -19.59
C GLN A 130 8.35 0.17 -19.70
N MET A 131 8.70 -0.24 -20.92
CA MET A 131 9.57 -1.40 -21.16
C MET A 131 10.98 -1.19 -20.58
N ALA A 132 11.53 0.01 -20.73
CA ALA A 132 12.82 0.36 -20.15
C ALA A 132 12.83 0.20 -18.61
N ARG A 133 11.80 0.72 -17.92
CA ARG A 133 11.66 0.58 -16.46
C ARG A 133 11.49 -0.86 -16.01
N ILE A 134 10.73 -1.66 -16.76
CA ILE A 134 10.55 -3.10 -16.49
C ILE A 134 11.91 -3.82 -16.58
N ASN A 135 12.70 -3.53 -17.60
CA ASN A 135 14.01 -4.16 -17.77
C ASN A 135 14.99 -3.74 -16.67
N GLU A 136 15.00 -2.47 -16.28
CA GLU A 136 15.79 -1.99 -15.14
C GLU A 136 15.43 -2.76 -13.85
N PHE A 137 14.12 -2.86 -13.56
CA PHE A 137 13.65 -3.57 -12.38
C PHE A 137 14.00 -5.07 -12.43
N LYS A 138 13.86 -5.72 -13.60
CA LYS A 138 14.22 -7.13 -13.79
C LYS A 138 15.69 -7.39 -13.47
N GLU A 139 16.60 -6.52 -13.91
CA GLU A 139 18.02 -6.67 -13.60
C GLU A 139 18.30 -6.53 -12.10
N LYS A 140 17.65 -5.57 -11.41
CA LYS A 140 17.75 -5.45 -9.94
C LYS A 140 17.19 -6.67 -9.22
N TRP A 141 16.05 -7.19 -9.67
CA TRP A 141 15.36 -8.31 -9.04
C TRP A 141 16.04 -9.67 -9.27
N LYS A 142 16.86 -9.81 -10.33
CA LYS A 142 17.51 -11.06 -10.73
C LYS A 142 18.25 -11.79 -9.61
N LYS A 143 18.93 -11.06 -8.71
CA LYS A 143 19.64 -11.63 -7.55
C LYS A 143 18.69 -12.27 -6.52
N TYR A 144 17.44 -11.81 -6.49
CA TYR A 144 16.41 -12.18 -5.52
C TYR A 144 15.29 -13.03 -6.12
N ASP A 145 15.37 -13.34 -7.40
CA ASP A 145 14.39 -14.15 -8.10
C ASP A 145 14.42 -15.59 -7.57
N PHE A 146 13.37 -15.95 -6.84
CA PHE A 146 13.15 -17.30 -6.31
C PHE A 146 12.19 -18.13 -7.18
N SER A 147 11.66 -17.56 -8.27
CA SER A 147 10.68 -18.20 -9.16
C SER A 147 11.32 -19.06 -10.24
N THR A 148 12.57 -18.78 -10.58
CA THR A 148 13.38 -19.63 -11.45
C THR A 148 13.84 -20.85 -10.65
N LYS A 149 13.31 -22.03 -10.99
CA LYS A 149 13.83 -23.29 -10.45
C LYS A 149 15.32 -23.37 -10.76
N THR A 150 16.14 -23.43 -9.72
CA THR A 150 17.52 -23.86 -9.83
C THR A 150 17.49 -25.35 -10.21
N GLU A 151 17.82 -25.67 -11.46
CA GLU A 151 18.28 -27.02 -11.82
C GLU A 151 19.76 -27.19 -11.44
#